data_AF-A0A974YHD0-F1
#
_entry.id   AF-A0A974YHD0-F1
#
_cell.length_a   1.000
_cell.length_b   1.000
_cell.length_c   1.000
_cell.angle_alpha   90.00
_cell.angle_beta   90.00
_cell.angle_gamma   90.00
#
_symmetry.space_group_name_H-M   'P 1'
#
loop_
_entity.id
_entity.type
_entity.pdbx_description
1 polymer ?
#
loop_
_entity_poly.entity_id
_entity_poly.type
_entity_poly.pdbx_seq_one_letter_code
_entity_poly.pdbx_strand_id
1 'polypeptide(L)'
;MAGTEQEPAYLTFSYRGKDATSGKHLVALGNATNTAWNYCNEISERSARRGPKWATKKQLRDLTKGASKELGLPSQVIQEIIDEFIAKRKRARRPKLRPSGHKNAKKPPELNPEEHATHASSVRWRTRCLDQWSTCIV
;
A
#
# COMPACT_ATOMS: atom_id res chain seq x y z
N MET A 1 -15.57 52.50 44.63
CA MET A 1 -14.44 51.57 44.83
C MET A 1 -14.58 50.45 43.81
N ALA A 2 -14.05 50.63 42.59
CA ALA A 2 -14.06 49.59 41.56
C ALA A 2 -12.60 49.26 41.24
N GLY A 3 -12.11 48.15 41.77
CA GLY A 3 -10.81 47.58 41.46
C GLY A 3 -11.03 46.22 40.80
N THR A 4 -10.63 46.13 39.54
CA THR A 4 -10.84 45.05 38.57
C THR A 4 -10.28 43.70 39.03
N GLU A 5 -11.11 42.66 39.05
CA GLU A 5 -10.65 41.26 39.08
C GLU A 5 -9.89 40.97 37.78
N GLN A 6 -8.63 40.52 37.89
CA GLN A 6 -7.83 40.11 36.74
C GLN A 6 -8.04 38.61 36.51
N GLU A 7 -8.71 38.27 35.41
CA GLU A 7 -8.85 36.90 34.90
C GLU A 7 -7.47 36.30 34.59
N PRO A 8 -7.14 35.07 35.04
CA PRO A 8 -5.85 34.45 34.73
C PRO A 8 -5.74 34.12 33.24
N ALA A 9 -4.86 34.84 32.54
CA ALA A 9 -4.54 34.57 31.14
C ALA A 9 -3.91 33.18 31.00
N TYR A 10 -4.62 32.26 30.33
CA TYR A 10 -4.11 30.92 30.05
C TYR A 10 -3.09 30.97 28.89
N LEU A 11 -1.88 30.46 29.13
CA LEU A 11 -0.86 30.30 28.10
C LEU A 11 -1.03 28.92 27.45
N THR A 12 -1.64 28.87 26.27
CA THR A 12 -1.80 27.63 25.50
C THR A 12 -0.55 27.37 24.67
N PHE A 13 0.24 26.36 25.08
CA PHE A 13 1.38 25.91 24.31
C PHE A 13 0.95 24.92 23.22
N SER A 14 1.33 25.20 21.97
CA SER A 14 1.28 24.20 20.90
C SER A 14 2.63 23.54 20.76
N TYR A 15 2.68 22.23 21.02
CA TYR A 15 3.91 21.44 20.89
C TYR A 15 3.81 20.53 19.67
N ARG A 16 4.84 20.58 18.81
CA ARG A 16 5.03 19.62 17.73
C ARG A 16 6.08 18.60 18.17
N GLY A 17 5.62 17.51 18.78
CA GLY A 17 6.48 16.36 19.08
C GLY A 17 7.08 15.80 17.81
N LYS A 18 8.40 15.88 17.67
CA LYS A 18 9.14 15.17 16.63
C LYS A 18 9.61 13.85 17.21
N ASP A 19 8.96 12.77 16.82
CA ASP A 19 9.39 11.42 17.19
C ASP A 19 10.41 10.88 16.18
N ALA A 20 11.59 10.47 16.67
CA ALA A 20 12.69 10.00 15.85
C ALA A 20 12.48 8.56 15.32
N THR A 21 11.62 7.78 15.98
CA THR A 21 11.44 6.35 15.71
C THR A 21 10.30 6.09 14.72
N SER A 22 9.24 6.88 14.81
CA SER A 22 8.01 6.80 14.02
C SER A 22 8.28 6.97 12.54
N GLY A 23 9.27 7.80 12.17
CA GLY A 23 9.66 7.98 10.78
C GLY A 23 10.05 6.66 10.10
N LYS A 24 10.81 5.80 10.79
CA LYS A 24 11.24 4.50 10.24
C LYS A 24 10.05 3.56 10.07
N HIS A 25 9.15 3.51 11.05
CA HIS A 25 7.94 2.68 11.00
C HIS A 25 7.00 3.12 9.87
N LEU A 26 6.81 4.44 9.71
CA LEU A 26 5.97 4.99 8.65
C LEU A 26 6.55 4.72 7.25
N VAL A 27 7.87 4.78 7.09
CA VAL A 27 8.53 4.41 5.82
C VAL A 27 8.35 2.93 5.52
N ALA A 28 8.49 2.04 6.51
CA ALA A 28 8.26 0.61 6.34
C ALA A 28 6.81 0.31 5.93
N LEU A 29 5.83 0.92 6.61
CA LEU A 29 4.41 0.81 6.28
C LEU A 29 4.10 1.35 4.87
N GLY A 30 4.73 2.47 4.49
CA GLY A 30 4.63 3.04 3.15
C GLY A 30 5.15 2.09 2.07
N ASN A 31 6.31 1.47 2.30
CA ASN A 31 6.87 0.47 1.40
C ASN A 31 5.97 -0.77 1.28
N ALA A 32 5.43 -1.27 2.40
CA ALA A 32 4.51 -2.41 2.39
C ALA A 32 3.22 -2.12 1.60
N THR A 33 2.66 -0.92 1.76
CA THR A 33 1.48 -0.45 1.01
C THR A 33 1.78 -0.36 -0.49
N ASN A 34 2.95 0.19 -0.84
CA ASN A 34 3.40 0.27 -2.23
C ASN A 34 3.58 -1.12 -2.87
N THR A 35 4.09 -2.10 -2.12
CA THR A 35 4.21 -3.48 -2.59
C THR A 35 2.85 -4.10 -2.90
N ALA A 36 1.84 -3.91 -2.04
CA ALA A 36 0.47 -4.37 -2.28
C ALA A 36 -0.15 -3.69 -3.52
N TRP A 37 0.07 -2.39 -3.69
CA TRP A 37 -0.38 -1.65 -4.86
C TRP A 37 0.26 -2.17 -6.16
N ASN A 38 1.59 -2.37 -6.15
CA ASN A 38 2.33 -2.88 -7.31
C ASN A 38 1.89 -4.30 -7.68
N TYR A 39 1.59 -5.14 -6.70
CA TYR A 39 1.02 -6.47 -6.94
C TYR A 39 -0.34 -6.40 -7.64
N CYS A 40 -1.26 -5.55 -7.17
CA CYS A 40 -2.56 -5.35 -7.83
C CYS A 40 -2.40 -4.85 -9.28
N ASN A 41 -1.42 -3.96 -9.51
CA ASN A 41 -1.12 -3.43 -10.84
C ASN A 41 -0.59 -4.53 -11.78
N GLU A 42 0.30 -5.41 -11.29
CA GLU A 42 0.82 -6.55 -12.06
C GLU A 42 -0.29 -7.55 -12.44
N ILE A 43 -1.19 -7.88 -11.49
CA ILE A 43 -2.34 -8.76 -11.76
C ILE A 43 -3.27 -8.14 -12.81
N SER A 44 -3.52 -6.83 -12.73
CA SER A 44 -4.34 -6.11 -13.70
C SER A 44 -3.70 -6.12 -15.10
N GLU A 45 -2.39 -5.90 -15.19
CA GLU A 45 -1.63 -5.95 -16.45
C GLU A 45 -1.64 -7.37 -17.05
N ARG A 46 -1.42 -8.40 -16.22
CA ARG A 46 -1.45 -9.80 -16.66
C ARG A 46 -2.86 -10.23 -17.11
N SER A 47 -3.90 -9.77 -16.42
CA SER A 47 -5.30 -9.97 -16.82
C SER A 47 -5.58 -9.36 -18.18
N ALA A 48 -5.15 -8.11 -18.39
CA ALA A 48 -5.34 -7.38 -19.65
C ALA A 48 -4.58 -8.01 -20.82
N ARG A 49 -3.44 -8.66 -20.56
CA ARG A 49 -2.70 -9.43 -21.58
C ARG A 49 -3.41 -10.74 -21.96
N ARG A 50 -4.07 -11.41 -21.01
CA ARG A 50 -4.74 -12.71 -21.24
C ARG A 50 -6.15 -12.56 -21.84
N GLY A 51 -6.83 -11.43 -21.65
CA GLY A 51 -8.15 -11.21 -22.25
C GLY A 51 -8.76 -9.84 -22.01
N PRO A 52 -9.97 -9.58 -22.55
CA PRO A 52 -10.64 -8.29 -22.44
C PRO A 52 -11.20 -8.01 -21.03
N LYS A 53 -11.33 -9.04 -20.19
CA LYS A 53 -11.87 -8.93 -18.82
C LYS A 53 -10.74 -8.66 -17.82
N TRP A 54 -10.83 -7.53 -17.13
CA TRP A 54 -9.88 -7.16 -16.08
C TRP A 54 -10.19 -7.84 -14.75
N ALA A 55 -9.18 -7.98 -13.89
CA ALA A 55 -9.34 -8.57 -12.56
C ALA A 55 -10.44 -7.87 -11.74
N THR A 56 -11.38 -8.65 -11.19
CA THR A 56 -12.48 -8.13 -10.37
C THR A 56 -12.03 -7.87 -8.92
N LYS A 57 -12.73 -6.99 -8.20
CA LYS A 57 -12.51 -6.74 -6.75
C LYS A 57 -12.46 -8.03 -5.93
N LYS A 58 -13.38 -8.96 -6.19
CA LYS A 58 -13.43 -10.27 -5.52
C LYS A 58 -12.14 -11.08 -5.75
N GLN A 59 -11.69 -11.20 -7.00
CA GLN A 59 -10.46 -11.91 -7.35
C GLN A 59 -9.24 -11.29 -6.67
N LEU A 60 -9.13 -9.97 -6.64
CA LEU A 60 -8.02 -9.29 -5.95
C LEU A 60 -8.05 -9.53 -4.43
N ARG A 61 -9.25 -9.54 -3.81
CA ARG A 61 -9.41 -9.86 -2.39
C ARG A 61 -9.06 -11.30 -2.08
N ASP A 62 -9.40 -12.23 -2.96
CA ASP A 62 -9.03 -13.65 -2.80
C ASP A 62 -7.51 -13.86 -2.90
N LEU A 63 -6.84 -13.20 -3.85
CA LEU A 63 -5.38 -13.28 -4.03
C LEU A 63 -4.57 -12.63 -2.91
N THR A 64 -5.16 -11.65 -2.22
CA THR A 64 -4.52 -10.94 -1.11
C THR A 64 -4.81 -11.56 0.25
N LYS A 65 -5.58 -12.66 0.31
CA LYS A 65 -5.72 -13.45 1.53
C LYS A 65 -4.35 -13.90 2.03
N GLY A 66 -4.07 -13.65 3.31
CA GLY A 66 -2.78 -13.96 3.93
C GLY A 66 -1.68 -12.91 3.72
N ALA A 67 -1.86 -11.92 2.85
CA ALA A 67 -0.86 -10.86 2.63
C ALA A 67 -0.60 -10.01 3.89
N SER A 68 -1.60 -9.91 4.79
CA SER A 68 -1.51 -9.19 6.06
C SER A 68 -0.36 -9.71 6.95
N LYS A 69 -0.17 -11.03 7.02
CA LYS A 69 0.87 -11.66 7.85
C LYS A 69 2.27 -11.47 7.24
N GLU A 70 2.36 -11.45 5.92
CA GLU A 70 3.62 -11.38 5.17
C GLU A 70 4.13 -9.93 5.04
N LEU A 71 3.21 -8.96 4.97
CA LEU A 71 3.51 -7.52 4.83
C LEU A 71 3.55 -6.78 6.17
N GLY A 72 3.11 -7.41 7.26
CA GLY A 72 2.98 -6.76 8.57
C GLY A 72 1.93 -5.65 8.60
N LEU A 73 0.95 -5.69 7.68
CA LEU A 73 -0.12 -4.70 7.57
C LEU A 73 -1.44 -5.26 8.11
N PRO A 74 -2.28 -4.43 8.77
CA PRO A 74 -3.64 -4.83 9.10
C PRO A 74 -4.42 -5.23 7.84
N SER A 75 -5.21 -6.29 7.94
CA SER A 75 -6.01 -6.81 6.82
C SER A 75 -6.97 -5.77 6.25
N GLN A 76 -7.49 -4.88 7.09
CA GLN A 76 -8.36 -3.77 6.68
C GLN A 76 -7.66 -2.85 5.67
N VAL A 77 -6.41 -2.47 5.94
CA VAL A 77 -5.65 -1.57 5.07
C VAL A 77 -5.48 -2.16 3.67
N ILE A 78 -5.23 -3.48 3.58
CA ILE A 78 -5.11 -4.18 2.30
C ILE A 78 -6.43 -4.16 1.52
N GLN A 79 -7.56 -4.30 2.21
CA GLN A 79 -8.87 -4.23 1.57
C GLN A 79 -9.18 -2.84 1.03
N GLU A 80 -8.86 -1.79 1.78
CA GLU A 80 -9.02 -0.39 1.34
C GLU A 80 -8.12 -0.08 0.14
N ILE A 81 -6.87 -0.57 0.13
CA ILE A 81 -5.95 -0.43 -1.01
C ILE A 81 -6.57 -1.02 -2.29
N ILE A 82 -7.22 -2.18 -2.19
CA ILE A 82 -7.87 -2.83 -3.35
C ILE A 82 -9.05 -2.00 -3.83
N ASP A 83 -9.83 -1.44 -2.91
CA ASP A 83 -11.01 -0.64 -3.25
C ASP A 83 -10.60 0.67 -3.95
N GLU A 84 -9.60 1.35 -3.41
CA GLU A 84 -8.95 2.51 -4.02
C GLU A 84 -8.35 2.18 -5.39
N PHE A 85 -7.69 1.02 -5.53
CA PHE A 85 -7.16 0.57 -6.81
C PHE A 85 -8.24 0.40 -7.86
N ILE A 86 -9.37 -0.24 -7.51
CA ILE A 86 -10.51 -0.41 -8.41
C ILE A 86 -11.12 0.94 -8.79
N ALA A 87 -11.27 1.86 -7.84
CA ALA A 87 -11.79 3.21 -8.08
C ALA A 87 -10.89 4.00 -9.05
N LYS A 88 -9.57 4.03 -8.79
CA LYS A 88 -8.60 4.69 -9.68
C LYS A 88 -8.53 4.03 -11.05
N ARG A 89 -8.62 2.70 -11.13
CA ARG A 89 -8.64 1.96 -12.40
C ARG A 89 -9.88 2.29 -13.23
N LYS A 90 -11.07 2.36 -12.60
CA LYS A 90 -12.32 2.80 -13.27
C LYS A 90 -12.20 4.21 -13.82
N ARG A 91 -11.61 5.14 -13.06
CA ARG A 91 -11.37 6.52 -13.50
C ARG A 91 -10.37 6.61 -14.65
N ALA A 92 -9.28 5.84 -14.59
CA ALA A 92 -8.21 5.90 -15.58
C ALA A 92 -8.53 5.17 -16.89
N ARG A 93 -9.47 4.20 -16.88
CA ARG A 93 -9.80 3.33 -18.02
C ARG A 93 -8.57 2.71 -18.71
N ARG A 94 -7.51 2.48 -17.93
CA ARG A 94 -6.24 1.89 -18.40
C ARG A 94 -5.91 0.66 -17.57
N PRO A 95 -5.33 -0.39 -18.19
CA PRO A 95 -5.00 -1.63 -17.50
C PRO A 95 -3.84 -1.47 -16.50
N LYS A 96 -2.92 -0.52 -16.74
CA LYS A 96 -1.78 -0.20 -15.88
C LYS A 96 -1.86 1.26 -15.42
N LEU A 97 -1.93 1.46 -14.11
CA LEU A 97 -1.82 2.79 -13.51
C LEU A 97 -0.33 3.15 -13.43
N ARG A 98 0.06 4.26 -14.07
CA ARG A 98 1.42 4.80 -13.94
C ARG A 98 1.55 5.45 -12.55
N PRO A 99 2.66 5.24 -11.83
CA PRO A 99 2.95 6.05 -10.65
C PRO A 99 2.98 7.52 -11.06
N SER A 100 2.38 8.40 -10.24
CA SER A 100 2.44 9.85 -10.50
C SER A 100 3.91 10.27 -10.48
N GLY A 101 4.39 10.80 -11.61
CA GLY A 101 5.79 11.14 -11.81
C GLY A 101 6.19 12.38 -11.02
N HIS A 102 6.70 12.18 -9.81
CA HIS A 102 7.73 13.07 -9.30
C HIS A 102 9.06 12.59 -9.89
N LYS A 103 9.84 13.55 -10.40
CA LYS A 103 11.14 13.38 -11.09
C LYS A 103 12.19 12.63 -10.24
N ASN A 104 11.90 12.45 -8.95
CA ASN A 104 12.68 11.74 -7.93
C ASN A 104 11.86 10.66 -7.21
N ALA A 105 10.87 10.05 -7.87
CA ALA A 105 10.34 8.79 -7.37
C ALA A 105 11.47 7.77 -7.47
N LYS A 106 12.19 7.54 -6.35
CA LYS A 106 13.08 6.39 -6.24
C LYS A 106 12.30 5.21 -6.80
N LYS A 107 12.75 4.68 -7.93
CA LYS A 107 12.38 3.33 -8.35
C LYS A 107 12.57 2.51 -7.07
N PRO A 108 11.51 1.94 -6.45
CA PRO A 108 11.74 1.04 -5.34
C PRO A 108 12.77 0.06 -5.86
N PRO A 109 13.87 -0.20 -5.11
CA PRO A 109 14.96 -1.02 -5.60
C PRO A 109 14.32 -2.21 -6.29
N GLU A 110 14.62 -2.36 -7.58
CA GLU A 110 14.34 -3.60 -8.28
C GLU A 110 15.00 -4.63 -7.38
N LEU A 111 14.16 -5.41 -6.69
CA LEU A 111 14.57 -6.23 -5.56
C LEU A 111 15.77 -7.05 -6.02
N ASN A 112 16.98 -6.63 -5.63
CA ASN A 112 18.14 -7.48 -5.74
C ASN A 112 17.80 -8.70 -4.88
N PRO A 113 17.79 -9.91 -5.45
CA PRO A 113 17.31 -11.09 -4.74
C PRO A 113 18.10 -11.43 -3.47
N GLU A 114 19.23 -10.76 -3.20
CA GLU A 114 20.21 -11.19 -2.20
C GLU A 114 20.29 -10.36 -0.91
N GLU A 115 19.69 -9.16 -0.80
CA GLU A 115 19.94 -8.28 0.37
C GLU A 115 18.82 -8.21 1.43
N HIS A 116 17.91 -9.19 1.50
CA HIS A 116 16.82 -9.14 2.47
C HIS A 116 16.54 -10.48 3.16
N ALA A 117 17.30 -10.75 4.23
CA ALA A 117 17.00 -11.80 5.20
C ALA A 117 15.64 -11.63 5.93
N THR A 118 14.90 -10.54 5.67
CA THR A 118 13.51 -10.29 6.12
C THR A 118 12.44 -10.43 5.03
N HIS A 119 12.78 -10.77 3.77
CA HIS A 119 11.86 -10.75 2.60
C HIS A 119 11.51 -12.12 1.98
N ALA A 120 11.93 -13.24 2.56
CA ALA A 120 11.60 -14.57 2.02
C ALA A 120 10.08 -14.82 1.92
N SER A 121 9.32 -14.25 2.85
CA SER A 121 7.87 -14.31 2.98
C SER A 121 7.12 -13.55 1.88
N SER A 122 7.60 -12.37 1.49
CA SER A 122 6.97 -11.53 0.47
C SER A 122 7.16 -12.09 -0.94
N VAL A 123 8.35 -12.59 -1.27
CA VAL A 123 8.62 -13.27 -2.56
C VAL A 123 7.85 -14.59 -2.62
N ARG A 124 7.86 -15.39 -1.55
CA ARG A 124 7.07 -16.64 -1.45
C ARG A 124 5.56 -16.40 -1.58
N TRP A 125 5.03 -15.33 -0.98
CA TRP A 125 3.63 -14.92 -1.16
C TRP A 125 3.34 -14.52 -2.60
N ARG A 126 4.22 -13.73 -3.22
CA ARG A 126 4.09 -13.28 -4.61
C ARG A 126 4.07 -14.48 -5.57
N THR A 127 5.01 -15.42 -5.44
CA THR A 127 5.07 -16.62 -6.28
C THR A 127 3.83 -17.51 -6.05
N ARG A 128 3.48 -17.82 -4.79
CA ARG A 128 2.29 -18.61 -4.43
C ARG A 128 1.00 -18.02 -4.99
N CYS A 129 0.80 -16.71 -4.87
CA CYS A 129 -0.42 -16.07 -5.35
C CYS A 129 -0.44 -15.93 -6.88
N LEU A 130 0.71 -15.80 -7.54
CA LEU A 130 0.80 -15.81 -9.01
C LEU A 130 0.56 -17.22 -9.60
N ASP A 131 1.01 -18.26 -8.89
CA ASP A 131 0.69 -19.65 -9.22
C ASP A 131 -0.80 -19.91 -9.05
N GLN A 132 -1.38 -19.54 -7.89
CA GLN A 132 -2.81 -19.69 -7.63
C GLN A 132 -3.68 -18.92 -8.63
N TRP A 133 -3.24 -17.74 -9.08
CA TRP A 133 -3.93 -16.99 -10.14
C TRP A 133 -3.85 -17.67 -11.51
N SER A 134 -2.75 -18.38 -11.81
CA SER A 134 -2.65 -19.15 -13.05
C SER A 134 -3.51 -20.41 -13.01
N THR A 135 -3.70 -21.03 -11.84
CA THR A 135 -4.55 -22.22 -11.67
C THR A 135 -6.04 -21.90 -11.66
N CYS A 136 -6.47 -20.75 -11.13
CA CYS A 136 -7.91 -20.40 -11.03
C CYS A 136 -8.52 -19.78 -12.31
N ILE A 137 -7.74 -19.61 -13.38
CA ILE A 137 -8.18 -18.99 -14.66
C ILE A 137 -8.03 -19.96 -15.85
N VAL A 138 -7.62 -21.20 -15.60
CA VAL A 138 -7.80 -22.33 -16.53
C VAL A 138 -9.12 -23.03 -16.24
#